data_AF-A0A9P6JA30-F1
#
_entry.id   AF-A0A9P6JA30-F1
#
_cell.length_a   1.000
_cell.length_b   1.000
_cell.length_c   1.000
_cell.angle_alpha   90.00
_cell.angle_beta   90.00
_cell.angle_gamma   90.00
#
_symmetry.space_group_name_H-M   'P 1'
#
loop_
_entity.id
_entity.type
_entity.pdbx_description
1 polymer ?
#
loop_
_entity_poly.entity_id
_entity_poly.type
_entity_poly.pdbx_seq_one_letter_code
_entity_poly.pdbx_strand_id
1 'polypeptide(L)'
;MENTQLFRLNGEPDIKKIDCDQADGQNVVYWDDIQQLFPGVRYIMNDESLVKIMKDSSGRRATTDIQRQLATVMEHVSQSSHTLNTAAIMELINPRLVSTASVSTASAVADDPHFRDYIVADVDGLALTAGEIKSMVVEVLQNQQLMMDRLALIQRKAEAILVQNYELLEYTIPRLFIVPPETSTPWDPSSTLITRFRLRFICECGEHTRAAGSTIPHHLHLAKHEGYVISKPTAFFEKYGPFLMLMLEMLKFGANVAGIVVPALLSLKVVDTLDSTLTAVSSTTARIIKGVDYSLAYLEHHLRNTTCVNGDEDAEPSLQDRASYLNGVEGLEGTDLRQLGSFLSVNNADNLLGDLIRVTTDRGHVKWRQNFWKP
;
A
#
# COMPACT_ATOMS: atom_id res chain seq x y z
N MET A 1 6.03 -24.98 32.96
CA MET A 1 4.67 -24.60 33.37
C MET A 1 3.73 -25.13 32.31
N GLU A 2 2.64 -25.79 32.68
CA GLU A 2 1.65 -26.26 31.70
C GLU A 2 0.99 -25.04 31.04
N ASN A 3 1.17 -24.89 29.73
CA ASN A 3 0.55 -23.82 28.96
C ASN A 3 -0.92 -24.19 28.75
N THR A 4 -1.80 -23.74 29.63
CA THR A 4 -3.26 -23.97 29.51
C THR A 4 -4.02 -22.64 29.44
N GLN A 5 -5.12 -22.61 28.70
CA GLN A 5 -6.08 -21.50 28.69
C GLN A 5 -7.39 -21.93 29.37
N LEU A 6 -8.07 -20.95 29.97
CA LEU A 6 -9.30 -21.16 30.73
C LEU A 6 -10.52 -20.71 29.92
N PHE A 7 -11.50 -21.59 29.79
CA PHE A 7 -12.75 -21.34 29.08
C PHE A 7 -13.95 -21.62 29.98
N ARG A 8 -15.05 -20.89 29.75
CA ARG A 8 -16.34 -21.14 30.42
C ARG A 8 -17.49 -20.93 29.45
N LEU A 9 -18.58 -21.66 29.64
CA LEU A 9 -19.82 -21.39 28.91
C LEU A 9 -20.50 -20.15 29.53
N ASN A 10 -21.07 -19.29 28.68
CA ASN A 10 -21.75 -18.09 29.20
C ASN A 10 -22.97 -18.50 30.04
N GLY A 11 -23.03 -18.00 31.28
CA GLY A 11 -24.06 -18.35 32.25
C GLY A 11 -23.74 -19.59 33.11
N GLU A 12 -22.62 -20.29 32.86
CA GLU A 12 -22.18 -21.40 33.71
C GLU A 12 -20.98 -21.00 34.59
N PRO A 13 -20.94 -21.46 35.85
CA PRO A 13 -19.83 -21.17 36.76
C PRO A 13 -18.58 -22.01 36.47
N ASP A 14 -18.73 -23.12 35.74
CA ASP A 14 -17.68 -24.09 35.51
C ASP A 14 -16.63 -23.59 34.50
N ILE A 15 -15.37 -23.55 34.93
CA ILE A 15 -14.22 -23.23 34.09
C ILE A 15 -13.53 -24.54 33.70
N LYS A 16 -13.35 -24.75 32.39
CA LYS A 16 -12.56 -25.85 31.83
C LYS A 16 -11.19 -25.33 31.40
N LYS A 17 -10.15 -26.14 31.64
CA LYS A 17 -8.80 -25.88 31.13
C LYS A 17 -8.61 -26.60 29.81
N ILE A 18 -7.98 -25.93 28.85
CA ILE A 18 -7.60 -26.50 27.57
C ILE A 18 -6.11 -26.31 27.40
N ASP A 19 -5.41 -27.38 27.09
CA ASP A 19 -3.98 -27.33 26.80
C ASP A 19 -3.74 -26.49 25.54
N CYS A 20 -2.71 -25.65 25.60
CA CYS A 20 -2.28 -24.83 24.48
C CYS A 20 -1.09 -25.48 23.81
N ASP A 21 -1.13 -25.54 22.49
CA ASP A 21 0.03 -25.86 21.68
C ASP A 21 0.85 -24.59 21.39
N GLN A 22 2.07 -24.80 20.92
CA GLN A 22 2.96 -23.72 20.46
C GLN A 22 3.01 -23.71 18.93
N ALA A 23 2.63 -22.58 18.34
CA ALA A 23 2.78 -22.31 16.91
C ALA A 23 3.34 -20.90 16.73
N ASP A 24 4.45 -20.76 15.99
CA ASP A 24 5.13 -19.48 15.74
C ASP A 24 5.46 -18.68 17.01
N GLY A 25 5.80 -19.38 18.09
CA GLY A 25 6.12 -18.77 19.39
C GLY A 25 4.91 -18.23 20.16
N GLN A 26 3.68 -18.51 19.69
CA GLN A 26 2.44 -18.15 20.37
C GLN A 26 1.72 -19.40 20.90
N ASN A 27 1.01 -19.23 22.02
CA ASN A 27 0.12 -20.25 22.56
C ASN A 27 -1.19 -20.26 21.75
N VAL A 28 -1.51 -21.41 21.15
CA VAL A 28 -2.72 -21.61 20.34
C VAL A 28 -3.62 -22.69 20.94
N VAL A 29 -4.93 -22.48 20.88
CA VAL A 29 -5.96 -23.46 21.26
C VAL A 29 -6.79 -23.77 20.03
N TYR A 30 -6.94 -25.05 19.68
CA TYR A 30 -7.70 -25.42 18.49
C TYR A 30 -9.20 -25.45 18.78
N TRP A 31 -9.98 -25.09 17.76
CA TRP A 31 -11.44 -25.10 17.83
C TRP A 31 -12.01 -26.48 18.16
N ASP A 32 -11.38 -27.56 17.67
CA ASP A 32 -11.81 -28.92 17.96
C ASP A 32 -11.70 -29.25 19.45
N ASP A 33 -10.65 -28.78 20.12
CA ASP A 33 -10.43 -29.01 21.55
C ASP A 33 -11.49 -28.26 22.38
N ILE A 34 -11.90 -27.09 21.90
CA ILE A 34 -13.02 -26.33 22.47
C ILE A 34 -14.35 -27.07 22.25
N GLN A 35 -14.61 -27.61 21.06
CA GLN A 35 -15.84 -28.34 20.79
C GLN A 35 -15.93 -29.69 21.53
N GLN A 36 -14.80 -30.33 21.83
CA GLN A 36 -14.77 -31.54 22.66
C GLN A 36 -15.26 -31.26 24.08
N LEU A 37 -14.87 -30.12 24.65
CA LEU A 37 -15.25 -29.73 26.01
C LEU A 37 -16.58 -29.01 26.09
N PHE A 38 -16.96 -28.29 25.01
CA PHE A 38 -18.20 -27.54 24.91
C PHE A 38 -18.94 -27.88 23.60
N PRO A 39 -19.61 -29.05 23.53
CA PRO A 39 -20.34 -29.47 22.33
C PRO A 39 -21.43 -28.47 21.94
N GLY A 40 -21.46 -28.09 20.66
CA GLY A 40 -22.47 -27.18 20.12
C GLY A 40 -22.16 -25.69 20.26
N VAL A 41 -21.04 -25.31 20.89
CA VAL A 41 -20.56 -23.92 20.87
C VAL A 41 -20.29 -23.48 19.42
N ARG A 42 -20.76 -22.27 19.08
CA ARG A 42 -20.67 -21.69 17.73
C ARG A 42 -19.76 -20.46 17.66
N TYR A 43 -19.43 -19.87 18.80
CA TYR A 43 -18.64 -18.65 18.90
C TYR A 43 -17.87 -18.64 20.22
N ILE A 44 -16.71 -17.99 20.23
CA ILE A 44 -15.94 -17.68 21.43
C ILE A 44 -15.94 -16.17 21.59
N MET A 45 -16.06 -15.72 22.83
CA MET A 45 -15.77 -14.35 23.20
C MET A 45 -14.46 -14.31 23.97
N ASN A 46 -13.57 -13.41 23.58
CA ASN A 46 -12.45 -12.99 24.42
C ASN A 46 -12.81 -11.60 24.94
N ASP A 47 -13.14 -11.53 26.23
CA ASP A 47 -13.82 -10.38 26.85
C ASP A 47 -15.11 -9.99 26.11
N GLU A 48 -15.11 -8.84 25.44
CA GLU A 48 -16.24 -8.31 24.66
C GLU A 48 -16.09 -8.57 23.14
N SER A 49 -14.99 -9.20 22.71
CA SER A 49 -14.68 -9.40 21.30
C SER A 49 -15.10 -10.79 20.83
N LEU A 50 -15.93 -10.84 19.78
CA LEU A 50 -16.28 -12.08 19.10
C LEU A 50 -15.07 -12.57 18.29
N VAL A 51 -14.45 -13.67 18.71
CA VAL A 51 -13.37 -14.30 17.96
C VAL A 51 -13.99 -15.10 16.81
N LYS A 52 -13.76 -14.65 15.57
CA LYS A 52 -14.30 -15.30 14.38
C LYS A 52 -13.49 -16.55 14.06
N ILE A 53 -14.16 -17.69 14.06
CA ILE A 53 -13.52 -19.00 13.85
C ILE A 53 -13.16 -19.14 12.38
N MET A 54 -11.93 -19.57 12.10
CA MET A 54 -11.47 -19.87 10.74
C MET A 54 -11.42 -21.38 10.57
N LYS A 55 -12.33 -21.93 9.77
CA LYS A 55 -12.23 -23.27 9.20
C LYS A 55 -11.87 -23.13 7.73
N ASP A 56 -11.11 -24.07 7.18
CA ASP A 56 -10.95 -24.12 5.72
C ASP A 56 -12.26 -24.54 5.03
N SER A 57 -12.31 -24.45 3.70
CA SER A 57 -13.47 -24.85 2.89
C SER A 57 -13.82 -26.34 3.00
N SER A 58 -12.94 -27.15 3.57
CA SER A 58 -13.15 -28.58 3.83
C SER A 58 -13.52 -28.89 5.29
N GLY A 59 -13.69 -27.87 6.14
CA GLY A 59 -14.04 -28.02 7.54
C GLY A 59 -12.93 -28.61 8.43
N ARG A 60 -11.69 -28.67 7.93
CA ARG A 60 -10.53 -29.23 8.65
C ARG A 60 -9.82 -28.16 9.48
N ARG A 61 -8.95 -28.62 10.39
CA ARG A 61 -8.02 -27.77 11.16
C ARG A 61 -7.25 -26.88 10.20
N ALA A 62 -7.59 -25.60 10.17
CA ALA A 62 -6.72 -24.60 9.58
C ALA A 62 -5.54 -24.44 10.55
N THR A 63 -4.49 -25.25 10.39
CA THR A 63 -3.20 -24.92 10.98
C THR A 63 -2.88 -23.50 10.55
N THR A 64 -2.49 -22.65 11.50
CA THR A 64 -2.13 -21.25 11.27
C THR A 64 -1.00 -21.21 10.27
N ASP A 65 -1.40 -21.12 9.02
CA ASP A 65 -0.55 -20.86 7.89
C ASP A 65 -1.00 -19.46 7.48
N ILE A 66 -0.58 -18.46 8.26
CA ILE A 66 -0.72 -17.05 7.86
C ILE A 66 0.02 -16.85 6.52
N GLN A 67 1.01 -17.70 6.21
CA GLN A 67 1.58 -17.84 4.87
C GLN A 67 0.58 -18.38 3.84
N ARG A 68 -0.41 -19.19 4.20
CA ARG A 68 -1.48 -19.64 3.29
C ARG A 68 -2.63 -18.66 3.18
N GLN A 69 -2.92 -17.80 4.16
CA GLN A 69 -3.88 -16.70 3.93
C GLN A 69 -3.27 -15.58 3.09
N LEU A 70 -1.99 -15.30 3.28
CA LEU A 70 -1.21 -14.52 2.32
C LEU A 70 -1.13 -15.25 0.98
N ALA A 71 -0.92 -16.57 0.94
CA ALA A 71 -0.95 -17.31 -0.31
C ALA A 71 -2.36 -17.39 -0.90
N THR A 72 -3.46 -17.42 -0.13
CA THR A 72 -4.85 -17.51 -0.63
C THR A 72 -5.37 -16.14 -1.03
N VAL A 73 -4.90 -15.06 -0.41
CA VAL A 73 -5.17 -13.68 -0.86
C VAL A 73 -4.27 -13.33 -2.04
N MET A 74 -3.00 -13.75 -2.06
CA MET A 74 -2.15 -13.66 -3.26
C MET A 74 -2.62 -14.61 -4.35
N GLU A 75 -3.18 -15.77 -4.03
CA GLU A 75 -3.76 -16.73 -4.97
C GLU A 75 -5.16 -16.29 -5.37
N HIS A 76 -5.95 -15.60 -4.54
CA HIS A 76 -7.15 -14.91 -4.99
C HIS A 76 -6.81 -13.66 -5.80
N VAL A 77 -5.75 -12.92 -5.51
CA VAL A 77 -5.27 -11.81 -6.36
C VAL A 77 -4.64 -12.37 -7.64
N SER A 78 -4.03 -13.55 -7.60
CA SER A 78 -3.45 -14.29 -8.74
C SER A 78 -4.46 -15.19 -9.48
N GLN A 79 -5.65 -15.43 -8.94
CA GLN A 79 -6.78 -16.16 -9.56
C GLN A 79 -7.88 -15.18 -10.01
N SER A 80 -8.09 -14.04 -9.32
CA SER A 80 -8.97 -12.94 -9.76
C SER A 80 -8.28 -12.02 -10.77
N SER A 81 -6.95 -11.93 -10.74
CA SER A 81 -6.17 -11.75 -11.97
C SER A 81 -6.16 -13.10 -12.65
N HIS A 82 -7.26 -13.48 -13.29
CA HIS A 82 -7.21 -14.61 -14.22
C HIS A 82 -6.02 -14.35 -15.12
N THR A 83 -5.01 -15.19 -14.96
CA THR A 83 -3.90 -15.30 -15.87
C THR A 83 -4.51 -15.35 -17.26
N LEU A 84 -4.24 -14.31 -18.04
CA LEU A 84 -3.98 -14.48 -19.45
C LEU A 84 -2.83 -15.49 -19.50
N ASN A 85 -3.16 -16.78 -19.33
CA ASN A 85 -2.23 -17.88 -19.31
C ASN A 85 -1.47 -17.75 -20.62
N THR A 86 -0.15 -17.67 -20.56
CA THR A 86 0.67 -17.56 -21.77
C THR A 86 0.33 -18.68 -22.75
N ALA A 87 -0.06 -19.87 -22.25
CA ALA A 87 -0.60 -20.95 -23.06
C ALA A 87 -2.03 -20.69 -23.58
N ALA A 88 -2.92 -20.01 -22.84
CA ALA A 88 -4.26 -19.64 -23.34
C ALA A 88 -4.22 -18.46 -24.34
N ILE A 89 -3.31 -17.50 -24.17
CA ILE A 89 -3.01 -16.48 -25.19
C ILE A 89 -2.39 -17.14 -26.42
N MET A 90 -1.40 -18.02 -26.23
CA MET A 90 -0.81 -18.77 -27.34
C MET A 90 -1.83 -19.69 -28.02
N GLU A 91 -2.80 -20.26 -27.29
CA GLU A 91 -3.94 -20.99 -27.84
C GLU A 91 -5.02 -20.10 -28.48
N LEU A 92 -5.07 -18.80 -28.19
CA LEU A 92 -5.92 -17.84 -28.90
C LEU A 92 -5.25 -17.31 -30.17
N ILE A 93 -3.91 -17.23 -30.17
CA ILE A 93 -3.09 -16.78 -31.30
C ILE A 93 -2.86 -17.92 -32.32
N ASN A 94 -2.58 -19.14 -31.86
CA ASN A 94 -2.28 -20.30 -32.71
C ASN A 94 -3.40 -20.68 -33.71
N PRO A 95 -4.69 -20.77 -33.34
CA PRO A 95 -5.72 -21.14 -34.29
C PRO A 95 -6.00 -20.03 -35.31
N ARG A 96 -5.66 -18.76 -35.02
CA ARG A 96 -5.78 -17.67 -36.02
C ARG A 96 -4.63 -17.66 -37.02
N LEU A 97 -3.45 -18.17 -36.66
CA LEU A 97 -2.33 -18.38 -37.57
C LEU A 97 -2.49 -19.64 -38.44
N VAL A 98 -3.21 -20.65 -37.95
CA VAL A 98 -3.44 -21.92 -38.69
C VAL A 98 -4.74 -21.87 -39.52
N SER A 99 -5.76 -21.12 -39.10
CA SER A 99 -7.05 -21.04 -39.82
C SER A 99 -7.02 -20.22 -41.11
N THR A 100 -5.97 -19.44 -41.37
CA THR A 100 -5.74 -18.79 -42.68
C THR A 100 -5.00 -19.70 -43.66
N ALA A 101 -4.43 -20.83 -43.20
CA ALA A 101 -3.77 -21.81 -44.06
C ALA A 101 -4.73 -22.86 -44.64
N SER A 102 -6.00 -22.89 -44.24
CA SER A 102 -7.03 -23.73 -44.86
C SER A 102 -7.80 -22.96 -45.95
N VAL A 103 -7.08 -22.39 -46.92
CA VAL A 103 -7.70 -22.08 -48.21
C VAL A 103 -7.86 -23.42 -48.93
N SER A 104 -9.08 -23.97 -48.93
CA SER A 104 -9.42 -25.08 -49.81
C SER A 104 -9.17 -24.63 -51.24
N THR A 105 -8.06 -25.12 -51.82
CA THR A 105 -7.69 -24.93 -53.21
C THR A 105 -8.76 -25.55 -54.10
N ALA A 106 -9.73 -24.74 -54.54
CA ALA A 106 -10.45 -25.02 -55.76
C ALA A 106 -9.43 -24.94 -56.91
N SER A 107 -9.16 -26.09 -57.51
CA SER A 107 -8.08 -26.40 -58.46
C SER A 107 -8.14 -25.68 -59.82
N ALA A 108 -8.73 -24.49 -59.93
CA ALA A 108 -9.00 -23.84 -61.22
C ALA A 108 -8.39 -22.44 -61.42
N VAL A 109 -7.56 -21.92 -60.49
CA VAL A 109 -6.97 -20.56 -60.59
C VAL A 109 -5.45 -20.57 -60.35
N ALA A 110 -4.75 -21.56 -60.90
CA ALA A 110 -3.32 -21.77 -60.62
C ALA A 110 -2.34 -20.95 -61.49
N ASP A 111 -2.81 -20.25 -62.53
CA ASP A 111 -1.93 -19.63 -63.54
C ASP A 111 -1.93 -18.08 -63.53
N ASP A 112 -2.53 -17.41 -62.54
CA ASP A 112 -2.41 -15.96 -62.42
C ASP A 112 -1.22 -15.57 -61.51
N PRO A 113 -0.10 -15.06 -62.08
CA PRO A 113 1.06 -14.65 -61.29
C PRO A 113 0.75 -13.51 -60.31
N HIS A 114 -0.23 -12.65 -60.60
CA HIS A 114 -0.62 -11.56 -59.69
C HIS A 114 -1.36 -12.04 -58.45
N PHE A 115 -2.06 -13.17 -58.53
CA PHE A 115 -2.74 -13.76 -57.37
C PHE A 115 -1.73 -14.31 -56.35
N ARG A 116 -0.61 -14.84 -56.83
CA ARG A 116 0.49 -15.32 -55.98
C ARG A 116 1.14 -14.18 -55.20
N ASP A 117 1.45 -13.07 -55.88
CA ASP A 117 2.08 -11.91 -55.25
C ASP A 117 1.16 -11.28 -54.19
N TYR A 118 -0.16 -11.26 -54.44
CA TYR A 118 -1.14 -10.76 -53.47
C TYR A 118 -1.21 -11.64 -52.20
N ILE A 119 -1.22 -12.97 -52.35
CA ILE A 119 -1.25 -13.90 -51.19
C ILE A 119 0.04 -13.79 -50.38
N VAL A 120 1.20 -13.71 -51.02
CA VAL A 120 2.49 -13.57 -50.30
C VAL A 120 2.52 -12.27 -49.50
N ALA A 121 2.07 -11.16 -50.08
CA ALA A 121 2.02 -9.87 -49.38
C ALA A 121 1.07 -9.87 -48.17
N ASP A 122 -0.09 -10.54 -48.25
CA ASP A 122 -1.07 -10.62 -47.16
C ASP A 122 -0.57 -11.53 -46.01
N VAL A 123 0.10 -12.64 -46.35
CA VAL A 123 0.74 -13.54 -45.36
C VAL A 123 1.91 -12.85 -44.65
N ASP A 124 2.74 -12.10 -45.38
CA ASP A 124 3.84 -11.33 -44.79
C ASP A 124 3.31 -10.20 -43.89
N GLY A 125 2.20 -9.55 -44.27
CA GLY A 125 1.52 -8.57 -43.41
C GLY A 125 0.96 -9.17 -42.11
N LEU A 126 0.40 -10.38 -42.17
CA LEU A 126 -0.07 -11.12 -40.99
C LEU A 126 1.09 -11.57 -40.08
N ALA A 127 2.22 -11.97 -40.66
CA ALA A 127 3.41 -12.34 -39.90
C ALA A 127 4.03 -11.15 -39.15
N LEU A 128 4.08 -9.97 -39.79
CA LEU A 128 4.54 -8.72 -39.18
C LEU A 128 3.65 -8.31 -37.98
N THR A 129 2.33 -8.31 -38.17
CA THR A 129 1.38 -7.96 -37.10
C THR A 129 1.39 -8.97 -35.94
N ALA A 130 1.56 -10.27 -36.21
CA ALA A 130 1.72 -11.28 -35.16
C ALA A 130 3.02 -11.07 -34.35
N GLY A 131 4.10 -10.65 -35.00
CA GLY A 131 5.36 -10.29 -34.34
C GLY A 131 5.21 -9.11 -33.38
N GLU A 132 4.54 -8.03 -33.83
CA GLU A 132 4.24 -6.85 -33.01
C GLU A 132 3.37 -7.19 -31.80
N ILE A 133 2.30 -7.98 -31.99
CA ILE A 133 1.43 -8.45 -30.91
C ILE A 133 2.22 -9.27 -29.89
N LYS A 134 3.08 -10.19 -30.35
CA LYS A 134 3.91 -10.99 -29.45
C LYS A 134 4.87 -10.11 -28.64
N SER A 135 5.49 -9.12 -29.27
CA SER A 135 6.36 -8.15 -28.58
C SER A 135 5.60 -7.37 -27.50
N MET A 136 4.41 -6.86 -27.85
CA MET A 136 3.56 -6.13 -26.92
C MET A 136 3.12 -6.98 -25.73
N VAL A 137 2.73 -8.25 -25.97
CA VAL A 137 2.33 -9.17 -24.89
C VAL A 137 3.49 -9.45 -23.94
N VAL A 138 4.71 -9.65 -24.47
CA VAL A 138 5.90 -9.86 -23.63
C VAL A 138 6.19 -8.62 -22.77
N GLU A 139 6.12 -7.43 -23.35
CA GLU A 139 6.31 -6.16 -22.64
C GLU A 139 5.27 -5.96 -21.53
N VAL A 140 3.99 -6.23 -21.82
CA VAL A 140 2.90 -6.13 -20.82
C VAL A 140 3.13 -7.11 -19.67
N LEU A 141 3.52 -8.36 -19.95
CA LEU A 141 3.79 -9.35 -18.91
C LEU A 141 5.00 -8.96 -18.04
N GLN A 142 6.06 -8.43 -18.67
CA GLN A 142 7.23 -7.91 -17.94
C GLN A 142 6.83 -6.73 -17.04
N ASN A 143 6.05 -5.79 -17.56
CA ASN A 143 5.55 -4.64 -16.79
C ASN A 143 4.65 -5.09 -15.63
N GLN A 144 3.81 -6.11 -15.81
CA GLN A 144 2.99 -6.67 -14.74
C GLN A 144 3.83 -7.31 -13.64
N GLN A 145 4.79 -8.19 -13.99
CA GLN A 145 5.65 -8.84 -13.01
C GLN A 145 6.42 -7.79 -12.18
N LEU A 146 6.95 -6.79 -12.87
CA LEU A 146 7.70 -5.70 -12.27
C LEU A 146 6.86 -4.84 -11.33
N MET A 147 5.58 -4.61 -11.66
CA MET A 147 4.63 -3.93 -10.77
C MET A 147 4.34 -4.75 -9.52
N MET A 148 4.21 -6.07 -9.65
CA MET A 148 3.99 -6.97 -8.51
C MET A 148 5.20 -7.00 -7.57
N ASP A 149 6.41 -7.08 -8.10
CA ASP A 149 7.65 -7.06 -7.31
C ASP A 149 7.79 -5.72 -6.54
N ARG A 150 7.40 -4.61 -7.18
CA ARG A 150 7.36 -3.29 -6.54
C ARG A 150 6.34 -3.24 -5.41
N LEU A 151 5.13 -3.75 -5.62
CA LEU A 151 4.10 -3.81 -4.56
C LEU A 151 4.57 -4.64 -3.37
N ALA A 152 5.22 -5.78 -3.63
CA ALA A 152 5.79 -6.63 -2.58
C ALA A 152 6.92 -5.92 -1.81
N LEU A 153 7.77 -5.14 -2.49
CA LEU A 153 8.78 -4.32 -1.84
C LEU A 153 8.15 -3.24 -0.97
N ILE A 154 7.18 -2.49 -1.51
CA ILE A 154 6.45 -1.44 -0.77
C ILE A 154 5.81 -2.03 0.47
N GLN A 155 5.14 -3.19 0.35
CA GLN A 155 4.46 -3.84 1.45
C GLN A 155 5.44 -4.27 2.56
N ARG A 156 6.57 -4.89 2.21
CA ARG A 156 7.60 -5.27 3.20
C ARG A 156 8.21 -4.06 3.92
N LYS A 157 8.48 -2.98 3.18
CA LYS A 157 9.05 -1.76 3.76
C LYS A 157 8.03 -1.00 4.62
N ALA A 158 6.77 -0.98 4.19
CA ALA A 158 5.66 -0.48 4.97
C ALA A 158 5.52 -1.23 6.30
N GLU A 159 5.72 -2.55 6.29
CA GLU A 159 5.72 -3.38 7.50
C GLU A 159 6.79 -2.97 8.48
N ALA A 160 8.02 -2.82 8.02
CA ALA A 160 9.11 -2.33 8.86
C ALA A 160 8.78 -0.97 9.51
N ILE A 161 8.20 -0.04 8.74
CA ILE A 161 7.81 1.30 9.24
C ILE A 161 6.68 1.21 10.27
N LEU A 162 5.66 0.40 9.98
CA LEU A 162 4.44 0.34 10.78
C LEU A 162 4.59 -0.53 12.04
N VAL A 163 5.42 -1.59 12.01
CA VAL A 163 5.68 -2.47 13.15
C VAL A 163 6.55 -1.79 14.19
N GLN A 164 7.51 -0.95 13.78
CA GLN A 164 8.32 -0.12 14.70
C GLN A 164 7.47 0.80 15.61
N ASN A 165 6.18 1.01 15.31
CA ASN A 165 5.28 1.83 16.13
C ASN A 165 4.87 1.18 17.45
N TYR A 166 4.99 -0.14 17.59
CA TYR A 166 4.57 -0.83 18.82
C TYR A 166 5.63 -0.85 19.92
N GLU A 167 6.91 -0.59 19.59
CA GLU A 167 8.03 -0.82 20.51
C GLU A 167 8.52 0.44 21.24
N LEU A 168 8.03 1.64 20.89
CA LEU A 168 8.73 2.87 21.25
C LEU A 168 7.82 3.96 21.84
N LEU A 169 7.61 3.87 23.16
CA LEU A 169 6.88 4.86 23.98
C LEU A 169 7.56 6.23 24.08
N GLU A 170 8.77 6.39 23.56
CA GLU A 170 9.65 7.55 23.81
C GLU A 170 9.46 8.74 22.86
N TYR A 171 8.62 8.60 21.83
CA TYR A 171 8.57 9.59 20.74
C TYR A 171 7.55 10.69 21.03
N THR A 172 8.01 11.94 20.87
CA THR A 172 7.21 13.17 21.11
C THR A 172 6.64 13.78 19.83
N ILE A 173 6.87 13.17 18.67
CA ILE A 173 6.44 13.69 17.35
C ILE A 173 5.84 12.53 16.53
N PRO A 174 4.77 12.75 15.74
CA PRO A 174 4.24 11.73 14.81
C PRO A 174 5.30 11.30 13.80
N ARG A 175 5.28 10.04 13.37
CA ARG A 175 6.30 9.49 12.47
C ARG A 175 5.90 9.56 11.01
N LEU A 176 4.60 9.46 10.76
CA LEU A 176 4.05 9.46 9.42
C LEU A 176 3.77 10.89 8.97
N PHE A 177 4.27 11.27 7.80
CA PHE A 177 4.01 12.58 7.20
C PHE A 177 4.04 12.53 5.66
N ILE A 178 3.40 13.52 5.06
CA ILE A 178 3.46 13.80 3.62
C ILE A 178 3.92 15.24 3.38
N VAL A 179 4.40 15.52 2.17
CA VAL A 179 4.99 16.82 1.83
C VAL A 179 4.38 17.38 0.53
N PRO A 180 3.10 17.75 0.54
CA PRO A 180 2.49 18.42 -0.61
C PRO A 180 3.08 19.84 -0.84
N PRO A 181 3.00 20.37 -2.07
CA PRO A 181 3.26 21.78 -2.33
C PRO A 181 2.23 22.66 -1.60
N GLU A 182 2.65 23.87 -1.22
CA GLU A 182 1.83 24.86 -0.53
C GLU A 182 0.73 25.43 -1.44
N THR A 183 1.09 25.71 -2.69
CA THR A 183 0.19 26.22 -3.72
C THR A 183 -0.25 25.11 -4.66
N SER A 184 -1.51 25.14 -5.07
CA SER A 184 -2.07 24.21 -6.07
C SER A 184 -1.70 24.60 -7.51
N THR A 185 -0.58 25.29 -7.70
CA THR A 185 -0.08 25.62 -9.04
C THR A 185 0.24 24.33 -9.78
N PRO A 186 -0.03 24.25 -11.10
CA PRO A 186 0.39 23.11 -11.91
C PRO A 186 1.88 22.81 -11.69
N TRP A 187 2.25 21.53 -11.72
CA TRP A 187 3.65 21.14 -11.61
C TRP A 187 4.43 21.66 -12.82
N ASP A 188 5.51 22.39 -12.54
CA ASP A 188 6.49 22.83 -13.50
C ASP A 188 7.89 22.48 -12.95
N PRO A 189 8.63 21.54 -13.56
CA PRO A 189 9.96 21.13 -13.11
C PRO A 189 10.98 22.28 -13.14
N SER A 190 10.73 23.30 -13.95
CA SER A 190 11.57 24.52 -14.02
C SER A 190 11.37 25.42 -12.79
N SER A 191 10.25 25.27 -12.08
CA SER A 191 9.85 26.11 -10.95
C SER A 191 10.23 25.55 -9.57
N THR A 192 11.07 24.51 -9.53
CA THR A 192 11.45 23.80 -8.29
C THR A 192 12.03 24.71 -7.20
N LEU A 193 12.65 25.83 -7.57
CA LEU A 193 13.19 26.84 -6.65
C LEU A 193 12.11 27.76 -6.03
N ILE A 194 10.93 27.86 -6.68
CA ILE A 194 9.84 28.75 -6.28
C ILE A 194 8.81 27.99 -5.44
N THR A 195 8.62 26.70 -5.72
CA THR A 195 7.64 25.88 -5.02
C THR A 195 8.00 25.74 -3.55
N ARG A 196 7.09 26.23 -2.70
CA ARG A 196 7.14 25.98 -1.25
C ARG A 196 6.48 24.65 -0.95
N PHE A 197 7.13 23.85 -0.11
CA PHE A 197 6.62 22.57 0.36
C PHE A 197 6.21 22.68 1.83
N ARG A 198 5.18 21.92 2.19
CA ARG A 198 4.69 21.89 3.56
C ARG A 198 4.55 20.46 4.05
N LEU A 199 5.25 20.14 5.14
CA LEU A 199 5.13 18.86 5.82
C LEU A 199 3.83 18.81 6.63
N ARG A 200 3.02 17.78 6.39
CA ARG A 200 1.80 17.49 7.14
C ARG A 200 1.91 16.11 7.75
N PHE A 201 1.75 16.03 9.06
CA PHE A 201 1.71 14.76 9.77
C PHE A 201 0.39 14.03 9.52
N ILE A 202 0.49 12.72 9.59
CA ILE A 202 -0.61 11.79 9.52
C ILE A 202 -0.85 11.26 10.94
N CYS A 203 -2.11 11.26 11.41
CA CYS A 203 -2.48 10.52 12.59
C CYS A 203 -2.38 9.02 12.32
N GLU A 204 -1.62 8.33 13.16
CA GLU A 204 -1.54 6.86 13.27
C GLU A 204 -2.79 6.25 13.95
N CYS A 205 -3.92 6.92 13.80
CA CYS A 205 -5.19 6.49 14.33
C CYS A 205 -5.63 5.22 13.58
N GLY A 206 -5.86 4.14 14.31
CA GLY A 206 -6.38 2.87 13.78
C GLY A 206 -7.59 2.36 14.56
N GLU A 207 -8.07 1.19 14.18
CA GLU A 207 -9.15 0.48 14.87
C GLU A 207 -8.85 0.28 16.36
N HIS A 208 -7.59 0.02 16.71
CA HIS A 208 -7.12 -0.06 18.09
C HIS A 208 -7.34 1.23 18.89
N THR A 209 -7.32 2.39 18.23
CA THR A 209 -7.57 3.68 18.87
C THR A 209 -9.06 4.04 18.97
N ARG A 210 -9.95 3.21 18.41
CA ARG A 210 -11.39 3.47 18.39
C ARG A 210 -11.96 3.40 19.81
N ALA A 211 -12.66 4.44 20.23
CA ALA A 211 -13.40 4.41 21.50
C ALA A 211 -14.48 3.32 21.44
N ALA A 212 -14.71 2.61 22.54
CA ALA A 212 -15.76 1.61 22.63
C ALA A 212 -17.13 2.23 22.25
N GLY A 213 -17.84 1.59 21.31
CA GLY A 213 -19.14 2.08 20.80
C GLY A 213 -19.06 3.18 19.73
N SER A 214 -17.87 3.67 19.35
CA SER A 214 -17.74 4.63 18.25
C SER A 214 -18.02 3.96 16.90
N THR A 215 -19.00 4.48 16.16
CA THR A 215 -19.27 4.08 14.76
C THR A 215 -18.38 4.80 13.75
N ILE A 216 -17.65 5.83 14.18
CA ILE A 216 -16.73 6.59 13.33
C ILE A 216 -15.54 5.68 12.97
N PRO A 217 -15.29 5.43 11.67
CA PRO A 217 -14.11 4.71 11.23
C PRO A 217 -12.85 5.43 11.72
N HIS A 218 -12.00 4.70 12.44
CA HIS A 218 -10.69 5.20 12.85
C HIS A 218 -9.65 4.66 11.87
N HIS A 219 -9.56 5.31 10.71
CA HIS A 219 -8.50 5.08 9.73
C HIS A 219 -7.44 6.16 9.81
N LEU A 220 -6.30 5.88 9.18
CA LEU A 220 -5.19 6.80 9.01
C LEU A 220 -5.68 8.10 8.33
N HIS A 221 -5.43 9.25 8.95
CA HIS A 221 -5.92 10.56 8.46
C HIS A 221 -4.88 11.64 8.65
N LEU A 222 -5.01 12.78 7.97
CA LEU A 222 -4.13 13.92 8.22
C LEU A 222 -4.40 14.48 9.60
N ALA A 223 -3.34 14.70 10.39
CA ALA A 223 -3.45 15.36 11.67
C ALA A 223 -3.98 16.78 11.45
N LYS A 224 -4.82 17.26 12.38
CA LYS A 224 -5.42 18.59 12.30
C LYS A 224 -4.38 19.66 12.65
N HIS A 225 -3.57 20.05 11.69
CA HIS A 225 -2.64 21.18 11.78
C HIS A 225 -2.39 21.77 10.39
N GLU A 226 -1.91 23.01 10.33
CA GLU A 226 -1.67 23.68 9.04
C GLU A 226 -0.57 23.00 8.22
N GLY A 227 0.39 22.38 8.91
CA GLY A 227 1.62 21.85 8.37
C GLY A 227 2.81 22.79 8.59
N TYR A 228 4.02 22.28 8.38
CA TYR A 228 5.28 22.99 8.62
C TYR A 228 5.96 23.30 7.29
N VAL A 229 6.27 24.57 7.03
CA VAL A 229 6.96 24.96 5.78
C VAL A 229 8.38 24.38 5.81
N ILE A 230 8.83 23.82 4.69
CA ILE A 230 10.18 23.28 4.57
C ILE A 230 11.12 24.40 4.11
N SER A 231 12.08 24.74 4.97
CA SER A 231 13.04 25.83 4.76
C SER A 231 14.16 25.48 3.78
N LYS A 232 14.51 24.19 3.67
CA LYS A 232 15.58 23.67 2.79
C LYS A 232 15.07 22.47 1.97
N PRO A 233 14.20 22.68 0.96
CA PRO A 233 13.58 21.59 0.23
C PRO A 233 14.57 20.60 -0.37
N THR A 234 15.63 21.07 -1.04
CA THR A 234 16.62 20.19 -1.68
C THR A 234 17.28 19.23 -0.68
N ALA A 235 17.88 19.75 0.40
CA ALA A 235 18.53 18.92 1.41
C ALA A 235 17.52 18.03 2.18
N PHE A 236 16.29 18.51 2.34
CA PHE A 236 15.22 17.71 2.94
C PHE A 236 14.86 16.52 2.06
N PHE A 237 14.69 16.71 0.75
CA PHE A 237 14.34 15.63 -0.18
C PHE A 237 15.52 14.70 -0.47
N GLU A 238 16.75 15.18 -0.40
CA GLU A 238 17.93 14.32 -0.45
C GLU A 238 17.93 13.35 0.75
N LYS A 239 17.60 13.84 1.95
CA LYS A 239 17.58 13.02 3.16
C LYS A 239 16.34 12.13 3.29
N TYR A 240 15.15 12.70 3.12
CA TYR A 240 13.86 12.03 3.40
C TYR A 240 13.11 11.62 2.13
N GLY A 241 13.63 11.92 0.94
CA GLY A 241 12.99 11.61 -0.33
C GLY A 241 12.69 10.13 -0.56
N PRO A 242 13.62 9.21 -0.26
CA PRO A 242 13.34 7.77 -0.32
C PRO A 242 12.15 7.35 0.55
N PHE A 243 12.13 7.81 1.81
CA PHE A 243 11.02 7.57 2.74
C PHE A 243 9.70 8.16 2.22
N LEU A 244 9.73 9.40 1.72
CA LEU A 244 8.55 10.06 1.19
C LEU A 244 8.00 9.38 -0.05
N MET A 245 8.86 8.94 -0.96
CA MET A 245 8.44 8.22 -2.15
C MET A 245 7.68 6.94 -1.75
N LEU A 246 8.24 6.16 -0.83
CA LEU A 246 7.58 4.98 -0.29
C LEU A 246 6.22 5.32 0.35
N MET A 247 6.18 6.33 1.22
CA MET A 247 4.95 6.75 1.90
C MET A 247 3.87 7.22 0.92
N LEU A 248 4.24 8.00 -0.10
CA LEU A 248 3.30 8.50 -1.10
C LEU A 248 2.78 7.37 -2.00
N GLU A 249 3.62 6.38 -2.33
CA GLU A 249 3.21 5.20 -3.08
C GLU A 249 2.25 4.32 -2.25
N MET A 250 2.56 4.08 -0.97
CA MET A 250 1.66 3.39 -0.04
C MET A 250 0.30 4.08 0.05
N LEU A 251 0.29 5.41 0.14
CA LEU A 251 -0.95 6.19 0.23
C LEU A 251 -1.69 6.22 -1.11
N LYS A 252 -0.99 6.25 -2.25
CA LYS A 252 -1.60 6.29 -3.57
C LYS A 252 -2.32 4.98 -3.91
N PHE A 253 -1.66 3.85 -3.67
CA PHE A 253 -2.21 2.53 -4.01
C PHE A 253 -2.98 1.87 -2.86
N GLY A 254 -2.82 2.37 -1.64
CA GLY A 254 -3.25 1.68 -0.44
C GLY A 254 -2.29 0.53 -0.11
N ALA A 255 -2.27 0.13 1.16
CA ALA A 255 -1.48 -1.01 1.62
C ALA A 255 -2.23 -1.73 2.75
N ASN A 256 -2.06 -3.05 2.86
CA ASN A 256 -2.52 -3.81 4.02
C ASN A 256 -1.32 -4.56 4.60
N VAL A 257 -0.99 -4.24 5.85
CA VAL A 257 0.27 -4.63 6.46
C VAL A 257 0.02 -4.96 7.93
N ALA A 258 0.23 -6.21 8.34
CA ALA A 258 0.03 -6.66 9.72
C ALA A 258 -1.33 -6.23 10.33
N GLY A 259 -2.41 -6.25 9.53
CA GLY A 259 -3.75 -5.80 9.95
C GLY A 259 -3.95 -4.28 9.95
N ILE A 260 -2.92 -3.49 9.65
CA ILE A 260 -3.00 -2.06 9.40
C ILE A 260 -3.37 -1.85 7.94
N VAL A 261 -4.59 -1.38 7.71
CA VAL A 261 -5.05 -0.96 6.39
C VAL A 261 -4.71 0.52 6.20
N VAL A 262 -3.77 0.80 5.32
CA VAL A 262 -3.54 2.13 4.75
C VAL A 262 -4.51 2.26 3.57
N PRO A 263 -5.61 3.01 3.71
CA PRO A 263 -6.53 3.20 2.60
C PRO A 263 -5.83 4.00 1.49
N ALA A 264 -6.17 3.71 0.23
CA ALA A 264 -5.77 4.56 -0.88
C ALA A 264 -6.25 6.00 -0.63
N LEU A 265 -5.53 7.00 -1.17
CA LEU A 265 -5.78 8.43 -0.96
C LEU A 265 -7.22 8.87 -1.28
N LEU A 266 -7.87 8.21 -2.24
CA LEU A 266 -9.29 8.43 -2.56
C LEU A 266 -10.23 8.12 -1.37
N SER A 267 -9.80 7.26 -0.45
CA SER A 267 -10.51 6.81 0.74
C SER A 267 -10.05 7.51 2.02
N LEU A 268 -8.98 8.31 1.96
CA LEU A 268 -8.51 9.14 3.08
C LEU A 268 -9.51 10.28 3.32
N LYS A 269 -10.45 10.05 4.23
CA LYS A 269 -11.35 11.12 4.69
C LYS A 269 -10.54 12.13 5.47
N VAL A 270 -10.55 13.39 5.02
CA VAL A 270 -10.18 14.53 5.84
C VAL A 270 -11.28 14.67 6.90
N VAL A 271 -10.92 14.54 8.17
CA VAL A 271 -11.87 14.71 9.27
C VAL A 271 -12.14 16.19 9.44
N ASP A 272 -13.07 16.71 8.65
CA ASP A 272 -13.67 18.02 8.91
C ASP A 272 -14.83 17.84 9.89
N THR A 273 -14.86 18.72 10.89
CA THR A 273 -15.92 18.78 11.90
C THR A 273 -17.29 18.90 11.24
N LEU A 274 -18.29 18.25 11.85
CA LEU A 274 -19.64 17.92 11.34
C LEU A 274 -20.44 19.02 10.60
N ASP A 275 -20.00 20.27 10.60
CA ASP A 275 -20.69 21.42 9.98
C ASP A 275 -20.11 21.88 8.63
N SER A 276 -19.03 21.26 8.14
CA SER A 276 -18.44 21.66 6.85
C SER A 276 -19.17 20.98 5.69
N THR A 277 -19.73 21.79 4.79
CA THR A 277 -20.48 21.34 3.61
C THR A 277 -19.67 20.32 2.79
N LEU A 278 -20.36 19.30 2.25
CA LEU A 278 -19.78 18.21 1.44
C LEU A 278 -18.80 18.70 0.35
N THR A 279 -19.05 19.89 -0.19
CA THR A 279 -18.23 20.55 -1.23
C THR A 279 -16.83 20.94 -0.75
N ALA A 280 -16.66 21.35 0.51
CA ALA A 280 -15.36 21.75 1.08
C ALA A 280 -14.44 20.55 1.33
N VAL A 281 -15.01 19.40 1.68
CA VAL A 281 -14.27 18.15 1.86
C VAL A 281 -13.74 17.65 0.52
N SER A 282 -14.57 17.66 -0.54
CA SER A 282 -14.17 17.24 -1.88
C SER A 282 -13.03 18.09 -2.45
N SER A 283 -13.04 19.40 -2.24
CA SER A 283 -11.97 20.28 -2.74
C SER A 283 -10.65 20.06 -2.00
N THR A 284 -10.70 19.78 -0.70
CA THR A 284 -9.51 19.50 0.11
C THR A 284 -8.88 18.17 -0.27
N THR A 285 -9.67 17.10 -0.40
CA THR A 285 -9.17 15.79 -0.86
C THR A 285 -8.58 15.89 -2.27
N ALA A 286 -9.24 16.58 -3.20
CA ALA A 286 -8.71 16.78 -4.55
C ALA A 286 -7.37 17.54 -4.53
N ARG A 287 -7.23 18.55 -3.66
CA ARG A 287 -5.96 19.28 -3.49
C ARG A 287 -4.85 18.39 -2.92
N ILE A 288 -5.17 17.52 -1.96
CA ILE A 288 -4.20 16.58 -1.40
C ILE A 288 -3.75 15.58 -2.46
N ILE A 289 -4.68 14.99 -3.23
CA ILE A 289 -4.34 14.05 -4.31
C ILE A 289 -3.42 14.71 -5.33
N LYS A 290 -3.78 15.90 -5.83
CA LYS A 290 -2.92 16.68 -6.73
C LYS A 290 -1.56 17.00 -6.12
N GLY A 291 -1.53 17.32 -4.83
CA GLY A 291 -0.29 17.59 -4.10
C GLY A 291 0.59 16.34 -3.94
N VAL A 292 0.00 15.17 -3.76
CA VAL A 292 0.72 13.89 -3.72
C VAL A 292 1.29 13.56 -5.10
N ASP A 293 0.50 13.70 -6.16
CA ASP A 293 0.99 13.50 -7.53
C ASP A 293 2.13 14.47 -7.87
N TYR A 294 2.02 15.74 -7.47
CA TYR A 294 3.10 16.73 -7.60
C TYR A 294 4.36 16.27 -6.86
N SER A 295 4.22 15.79 -5.63
CA SER A 295 5.35 15.39 -4.79
C SER A 295 6.05 14.16 -5.35
N LEU A 296 5.28 13.20 -5.88
CA LEU A 296 5.81 12.04 -6.59
C LEU A 296 6.59 12.47 -7.84
N ALA A 297 6.01 13.32 -8.69
CA ALA A 297 6.68 13.82 -9.89
C ALA A 297 7.99 14.57 -9.54
N TYR A 298 7.98 15.39 -8.49
CA TYR A 298 9.17 16.05 -7.98
C TYR A 298 10.25 15.05 -7.54
N LEU A 299 9.87 14.04 -6.74
CA LEU A 299 10.80 13.02 -6.25
C LEU A 299 11.35 12.14 -7.39
N GLU A 300 10.55 11.85 -8.40
CA GLU A 300 10.98 11.12 -9.61
C GLU A 300 11.97 11.93 -10.43
N HIS A 301 11.72 13.23 -10.62
CA HIS A 301 12.68 14.13 -11.27
C HIS A 301 13.96 14.27 -10.45
N HIS A 302 13.86 14.39 -9.12
CA HIS A 302 15.02 14.42 -8.24
C HIS A 302 15.84 13.12 -8.34
N LEU A 303 15.16 11.97 -8.37
CA LEU A 303 15.79 10.67 -8.57
C LEU A 303 16.57 10.62 -9.88
N ARG A 304 15.94 11.00 -11.01
CA ARG A 304 16.62 11.08 -12.32
C ARG A 304 17.90 11.89 -12.25
N ASN A 305 17.85 13.06 -11.65
CA ASN A 305 19.03 13.94 -11.56
C ASN A 305 20.17 13.34 -10.72
N THR A 306 19.87 12.43 -9.79
CA THR A 306 20.88 11.74 -8.99
C THR A 306 21.42 10.47 -9.65
N THR A 307 20.63 9.79 -10.48
CA THR A 307 21.00 8.51 -11.11
C THR A 307 21.60 8.67 -12.51
N CYS A 308 21.20 9.71 -13.26
CA CYS A 308 21.61 9.92 -14.64
C CYS A 308 22.96 10.64 -14.70
N VAL A 309 24.05 9.90 -14.52
CA VAL A 309 25.43 10.40 -14.76
C VAL A 309 25.77 10.45 -16.27
N ASN A 310 24.95 9.80 -17.12
CA ASN A 310 25.24 9.58 -18.54
C ASN A 310 24.15 10.13 -19.49
N GLY A 311 23.98 11.46 -19.53
CA GLY A 311 23.58 12.23 -20.73
C GLY A 311 22.22 12.00 -21.42
N ASP A 312 21.38 11.06 -20.99
CA ASP A 312 20.02 10.88 -21.53
C ASP A 312 18.99 11.51 -20.58
N GLU A 313 18.67 12.78 -20.83
CA GLU A 313 17.75 13.57 -19.97
C GLU A 313 16.30 13.11 -20.05
N ASP A 314 15.91 12.36 -21.10
CA ASP A 314 14.53 11.97 -21.37
C ASP A 314 14.18 10.54 -20.91
N ALA A 315 15.16 9.75 -20.48
CA ALA A 315 14.92 8.39 -20.01
C ALA A 315 14.16 8.39 -18.66
N GLU A 316 12.98 7.74 -18.63
CA GLU A 316 12.28 7.44 -17.38
C GLU A 316 13.17 6.57 -16.48
N PRO A 317 13.27 6.87 -15.17
CA PRO A 317 14.11 6.09 -14.26
C PRO A 317 13.59 4.66 -14.23
N SER A 318 14.51 3.71 -14.41
CA SER A 318 14.11 2.31 -14.48
C SER A 318 13.52 1.88 -13.13
N LEU A 319 12.67 0.85 -13.16
CA LEU A 319 12.12 0.29 -11.92
C LEU A 319 13.21 -0.30 -11.02
N GLN A 320 14.36 -0.68 -11.58
CA GLN A 320 15.54 -1.07 -10.81
C GLN A 320 16.18 0.12 -10.09
N ASP A 321 16.23 1.31 -10.71
CA ASP A 321 16.72 2.53 -10.07
C ASP A 321 15.82 2.91 -8.90
N ARG A 322 14.49 2.81 -9.08
CA ARG A 322 13.51 3.03 -8.00
C ARG A 322 13.68 2.01 -6.88
N ALA A 323 13.82 0.73 -7.21
CA ALA A 323 14.02 -0.31 -6.19
C ALA A 323 15.32 -0.08 -5.40
N SER A 324 16.39 0.34 -6.08
CA SER A 324 17.68 0.67 -5.46
C SER A 324 17.57 1.89 -4.55
N TYR A 325 16.84 2.92 -5.01
CA TYR A 325 16.52 4.12 -4.22
C TYR A 325 15.72 3.80 -2.95
N LEU A 326 14.79 2.85 -3.03
CA LEU A 326 13.98 2.40 -1.89
C LEU A 326 14.68 1.37 -1.00
N ASN A 327 15.74 0.70 -1.47
CA ASN A 327 16.35 -0.42 -0.75
C ASN A 327 16.94 0.02 0.59
N GLY A 328 17.50 1.24 0.65
CA GLY A 328 18.05 1.84 1.87
C GLY A 328 17.00 2.47 2.80
N VAL A 329 15.71 2.45 2.44
CA VAL A 329 14.66 3.00 3.31
C VAL A 329 14.42 2.02 4.45
N GLU A 330 14.84 2.44 5.64
CA GLU A 330 14.38 1.89 6.91
C GLU A 330 13.40 2.89 7.55
N GLY A 331 12.60 2.44 8.52
CA GLY A 331 11.72 3.35 9.23
C GLY A 331 12.51 4.48 9.90
N LEU A 332 11.91 5.67 9.97
CA LEU A 332 12.59 6.82 10.57
C LEU A 332 12.84 6.56 12.06
N GLU A 333 14.12 6.58 12.44
CA GLU A 333 14.52 6.47 13.83
C GLU A 333 14.22 7.76 14.61
N GLY A 334 14.38 7.71 15.94
CA GLY A 334 14.16 8.88 16.80
C GLY A 334 15.13 10.01 16.55
N THR A 335 16.35 9.67 16.16
CA THR A 335 17.38 10.61 15.69
C THR A 335 16.91 11.34 14.44
N ASP A 336 16.36 10.62 13.46
CA ASP A 336 15.87 11.21 12.22
C ASP A 336 14.68 12.13 12.41
N LEU A 337 13.73 11.74 13.27
CA LEU A 337 12.58 12.57 13.60
C LEU A 337 12.96 13.83 14.38
N ARG A 338 13.97 13.75 15.25
CA ARG A 338 14.54 14.94 15.90
C ARG A 338 15.20 15.88 14.90
N GLN A 339 15.91 15.32 13.91
CA GLN A 339 16.55 16.13 12.86
C GLN A 339 15.54 16.79 11.91
N LEU A 340 14.32 16.26 11.82
CA LEU A 340 13.25 16.86 11.02
C LEU A 340 13.05 18.35 11.34
N GLY A 341 13.16 18.72 12.62
CA GLY A 341 13.02 20.11 13.07
C GLY A 341 14.01 21.08 12.43
N SER A 342 15.19 20.62 12.04
CA SER A 342 16.20 21.46 11.37
C SER A 342 15.82 21.88 9.95
N PHE A 343 14.83 21.21 9.34
CA PHE A 343 14.32 21.53 8.01
C PHE A 343 13.03 22.33 8.04
N LEU A 344 12.36 22.41 9.19
CA LEU A 344 11.01 22.96 9.30
C LEU A 344 11.05 24.39 9.84
N SER A 345 10.36 25.29 9.16
CA SER A 345 10.12 26.65 9.65
C SER A 345 9.06 26.57 10.75
N VAL A 346 9.49 26.74 12.00
CA VAL A 346 8.61 26.84 13.16
C VAL A 346 8.38 28.32 13.46
N ASN A 347 7.16 28.80 13.29
CA ASN A 347 6.82 30.20 13.56
C ASN A 347 6.64 30.51 15.07
N ASN A 348 6.74 29.49 15.92
CA ASN A 348 6.53 29.60 17.36
C ASN A 348 7.85 29.83 18.10
N ALA A 349 7.84 30.78 19.06
CA ALA A 349 9.00 31.16 19.87
C ALA A 349 9.67 29.97 20.59
N ASP A 350 8.91 28.92 20.90
CA ASP A 350 9.39 27.76 21.65
C ASP A 350 10.12 26.71 20.78
N ASN A 351 10.15 26.89 19.45
CA ASN A 351 10.78 25.98 18.49
C ASN A 351 10.33 24.50 18.60
N LEU A 352 9.20 24.24 19.24
CA LEU A 352 8.62 22.91 19.34
C LEU A 352 7.87 22.61 18.04
N LEU A 353 8.25 21.49 17.40
CA LEU A 353 7.45 20.80 16.38
C LEU A 353 6.18 20.23 17.03
N GLY A 354 5.28 21.10 17.49
CA GLY A 354 4.58 20.76 18.72
C GLY A 354 3.30 21.53 18.98
N ASP A 355 2.63 22.03 17.94
CA ASP A 355 1.19 22.25 18.10
C ASP A 355 0.45 20.92 18.09
N LEU A 356 1.14 19.76 18.04
CA LEU A 356 0.56 18.45 18.29
C LEU A 356 0.97 17.95 19.68
N ILE A 357 -0.01 17.66 20.52
CA ILE A 357 0.17 16.96 21.79
C ILE A 357 -0.09 15.47 21.60
N ARG A 358 0.79 14.67 22.22
CA ARG A 358 0.59 13.24 22.38
C ARG A 358 -0.46 13.00 23.47
N VAL A 359 -1.50 12.25 23.15
CA VAL A 359 -2.54 11.82 24.08
C VAL A 359 -2.57 10.30 24.08
N THR A 360 -2.35 9.71 25.25
CA THR A 360 -2.49 8.26 25.41
C THR A 360 -3.94 7.93 25.79
N THR A 361 -4.56 6.97 25.11
CA THR A 361 -5.89 6.48 25.46
C THR A 361 -5.83 5.65 26.75
N ASP A 362 -6.98 5.41 27.37
CA ASP A 362 -7.16 4.48 28.49
C ASP A 362 -6.56 3.09 28.23
N ARG A 363 -6.60 2.62 26.97
CA ARG A 363 -5.98 1.37 26.51
C ARG A 363 -4.47 1.43 26.22
N GLY A 364 -3.81 2.55 26.49
CA GLY A 364 -2.37 2.72 26.23
C GLY A 364 -2.01 3.10 24.79
N HIS A 365 -2.98 3.30 23.89
CA HIS A 365 -2.71 3.69 22.50
C HIS A 365 -2.42 5.18 22.36
N VAL A 366 -1.61 5.56 21.38
CA VAL A 366 -1.20 6.95 21.17
C VAL A 366 -2.08 7.64 20.13
N LYS A 367 -2.50 8.87 20.42
CA LYS A 367 -3.17 9.79 19.50
C LYS A 367 -2.45 11.13 19.48
N TRP A 368 -2.50 11.82 18.34
CA TRP A 368 -1.99 13.18 18.20
C TRP A 368 -3.15 14.17 18.06
N ARG A 369 -3.15 15.24 18.86
CA ARG A 369 -4.18 16.28 18.79
C ARG A 369 -3.53 17.65 18.71
N GLN A 370 -4.19 18.59 18.04
CA GLN A 370 -3.74 19.97 18.07
C GLN A 370 -3.81 20.52 19.49
N ASN A 371 -2.76 21.18 19.95
CA ASN A 371 -2.72 21.87 21.22
C ASN A 371 -3.51 23.18 21.08
N PHE A 372 -4.77 23.16 21.53
CA PHE A 372 -5.63 24.35 21.52
C PHE A 372 -5.38 25.29 22.71
N TRP A 373 -4.45 24.95 23.62
CA TRP A 373 -4.21 25.69 24.86
C TRP A 373 -3.10 26.75 24.77
N LYS A 374 -2.73 27.19 23.56
CA LYS A 374 -1.90 28.39 23.40
C LYS A 374 -2.82 29.62 23.40
N PRO A 375 -2.61 30.57 24.33
CA PRO A 375 -3.49 31.73 24.55
C PRO A 375 -3.53 32.71 23.36
#